data_AF-A0A2K1NR02-F1
#
_entry.id   AF-A0A2K1NR02-F1
#
_cell.length_a   1.000
_cell.length_b   1.000
_cell.length_c   1.000
_cell.angle_alpha   90.00
_cell.angle_beta   90.00
_cell.angle_gamma   90.00
#
_symmetry.space_group_name_H-M   'P 1'
#
loop_
_entity.id
_entity.type
_entity.pdbx_description
1 polymer ?
#
loop_
_entity_poly.entity_id
_entity_poly.type
_entity_poly.pdbx_seq_one_letter_code
_entity_poly.pdbx_strand_id
1 'polypeptide(L)'
;MIKLYLGYYLEVLTDNQLEVLDKLKFETYERENNLRFRKEVRSKKEIMQVLKILKNFEIVPGYALQKDDDFYDFDEETTKKNEIIIDELGEGFLFFLLSILEKEKEAIQKDRETLKGIIESLSYDYMVQINIWNRYGYARLYIKQDDEDIGFLDLIHKWYKSEPEYEQFFKDLMKDKRILNLSQYFLKKEGYIK
;
A
#
# COMPACT_ATOMS: atom_id res chain seq x y z
N MET A 1 22.96 12.29 19.30
CA MET A 1 21.51 12.03 19.56
C MET A 1 20.96 11.20 18.41
N ILE A 2 20.32 10.06 18.68
CA ILE A 2 19.76 9.18 17.65
C ILE A 2 18.40 9.69 17.14
N LYS A 3 18.18 9.64 15.83
CA LYS A 3 16.87 9.76 15.20
C LYS A 3 16.56 8.52 14.38
N LEU A 4 15.34 8.03 14.51
CA LEU A 4 14.81 6.90 13.74
C LEU A 4 13.83 7.40 12.70
N TYR A 5 13.93 6.84 11.50
CA TYR A 5 13.04 7.15 10.39
C TYR A 5 12.47 5.86 9.81
N LEU A 6 11.23 5.92 9.35
CA LEU A 6 10.67 4.92 8.45
C LEU A 6 10.63 5.51 7.04
N GLY A 7 11.17 4.79 6.06
CA GLY A 7 11.34 5.30 4.71
C GLY A 7 11.28 4.24 3.63
N TYR A 8 11.11 4.71 2.40
CA TYR A 8 11.07 3.87 1.21
C TYR A 8 11.36 4.71 -0.04
N TYR A 9 11.43 4.05 -1.20
CA TYR A 9 11.57 4.70 -2.49
C TYR A 9 10.30 5.46 -2.90
N LEU A 10 10.46 6.61 -3.54
CA LEU A 10 9.35 7.45 -3.99
C LEU A 10 8.58 6.82 -5.16
N GLU A 11 9.26 6.03 -5.99
CA GLU A 11 8.75 5.45 -7.25
C GLU A 11 7.55 4.50 -7.08
N VAL A 12 7.31 4.00 -5.87
CA VAL A 12 6.18 3.12 -5.59
C VAL A 12 4.88 3.88 -5.32
N LEU A 13 4.96 5.21 -5.20
CA LEU A 13 3.83 6.05 -4.85
C LEU A 13 3.16 6.63 -6.09
N THR A 14 1.84 6.79 -6.01
CA THR A 14 1.06 7.62 -6.93
C THR A 14 1.00 9.07 -6.45
N ASP A 15 0.66 10.00 -7.35
CA ASP A 15 0.57 11.43 -7.04
C ASP A 15 -0.33 11.71 -5.82
N ASN A 16 -1.46 11.00 -5.72
CA ASN A 16 -2.36 11.15 -4.58
C ASN A 16 -1.74 10.65 -3.27
N GLN A 17 -1.02 9.53 -3.30
CA GLN A 17 -0.33 9.04 -2.11
C GLN A 17 0.77 10.01 -1.69
N LEU A 18 1.48 10.62 -2.64
CA LEU A 18 2.46 11.69 -2.37
C LEU A 18 1.80 12.88 -1.68
N GLU A 19 0.64 13.35 -2.15
CA GLU A 19 -0.10 14.42 -1.45
C GLU A 19 -0.49 14.05 -0.03
N VAL A 20 -0.87 12.79 0.21
CA VAL A 20 -1.19 12.31 1.56
C VAL A 20 0.06 12.33 2.44
N LEU A 21 1.21 11.87 1.93
CA LEU A 21 2.47 11.88 2.67
C LEU A 21 2.96 13.31 2.97
N ASP A 22 2.81 14.25 2.03
CA ASP A 22 3.14 15.67 2.23
C ASP A 22 2.30 16.29 3.36
N LYS A 23 0.98 16.06 3.35
CA LYS A 23 0.06 16.51 4.43
C LYS A 23 0.45 15.92 5.79
N LEU A 24 1.06 14.74 5.81
CA LEU A 24 1.55 14.06 7.01
C LEU A 24 3.00 14.44 7.36
N LYS A 25 3.60 15.38 6.63
CA LYS A 25 4.96 15.91 6.82
C LYS A 25 6.01 14.81 6.72
N PHE A 26 5.90 13.94 5.73
CA PHE A 26 7.03 13.12 5.30
C PHE A 26 8.04 14.01 4.57
N GLU A 27 9.32 13.70 4.76
CA GLU A 27 10.42 14.37 4.05
C GLU A 27 10.74 13.59 2.79
N THR A 28 10.87 14.28 1.66
CA THR A 28 11.42 13.70 0.42
C THR A 28 12.87 14.12 0.24
N TYR A 29 13.71 13.22 -0.24
CA TYR A 29 15.13 13.49 -0.47
C TYR A 29 15.68 12.60 -1.59
N GLU A 30 16.85 12.97 -2.10
CA GLU A 30 17.58 12.21 -3.11
C GLU A 30 18.89 11.69 -2.52
N ARG A 31 19.19 10.42 -2.76
CA ARG A 31 20.48 9.80 -2.42
C ARG A 31 20.83 8.81 -3.53
N GLU A 32 22.03 8.94 -4.09
CA GLU A 32 22.54 8.08 -5.18
C GLU A 32 21.58 8.03 -6.39
N ASN A 33 21.06 9.18 -6.83
CA ASN A 33 20.09 9.33 -7.92
C ASN A 33 18.74 8.63 -7.70
N ASN A 34 18.45 8.18 -6.47
CA ASN A 34 17.17 7.59 -6.11
C ASN A 34 16.36 8.56 -5.26
N LEU A 35 15.13 8.85 -5.70
CA LEU A 35 14.17 9.64 -4.92
C LEU A 35 13.55 8.77 -3.82
N ARG A 36 13.52 9.30 -2.61
CA ARG A 36 13.13 8.59 -1.39
C ARG A 36 12.21 9.47 -0.56
N PHE A 37 11.45 8.83 0.32
CA PHE A 37 10.70 9.52 1.36
C PHE A 37 10.98 8.90 2.73
N ARG A 38 10.87 9.71 3.79
CA ARG A 38 11.02 9.24 5.17
C ARG A 38 10.16 10.02 6.15
N LYS A 39 9.91 9.42 7.31
CA LYS A 39 9.27 10.08 8.45
C LYS A 39 10.03 9.81 9.72
N GLU A 40 10.48 10.86 10.40
CA GLU A 40 11.04 10.75 11.75
C GLU A 40 9.96 10.21 12.71
N VAL A 41 10.31 9.20 13.49
CA VAL A 41 9.45 8.58 14.50
C VAL A 41 10.14 8.61 15.85
N ARG A 42 9.41 9.04 16.88
CA ARG A 42 9.95 9.27 18.23
C ARG A 42 9.45 8.30 19.28
N SER A 43 8.48 7.46 18.92
CA SER A 43 7.88 6.50 19.84
C SER A 43 7.32 5.27 19.12
N LYS A 44 7.13 4.18 19.87
CA LYS A 44 6.42 2.99 19.38
C LYS A 44 5.02 3.33 18.85
N LYS A 45 4.34 4.30 19.47
CA LYS A 45 3.01 4.76 19.03
C LYS A 45 3.08 5.44 17.66
N GLU A 46 4.07 6.30 17.44
CA GLU A 46 4.27 6.96 16.14
C GLU A 46 4.66 5.97 15.05
N ILE A 47 5.52 4.98 15.37
CA ILE A 47 5.84 3.86 14.47
C ILE A 47 4.55 3.19 13.99
N MET A 48 3.68 2.77 14.92
CA MET A 48 2.40 2.13 14.57
C MET A 48 1.50 3.03 13.71
N GLN A 49 1.47 4.34 13.98
CA GLN A 49 0.67 5.28 13.20
C GLN A 49 1.18 5.41 11.76
N VAL A 50 2.49 5.56 11.58
CA VAL A 50 3.14 5.61 10.27
C VAL A 50 2.94 4.30 9.51
N LEU A 51 3.16 3.16 10.17
CA LEU A 51 2.96 1.85 9.56
C LEU A 51 1.51 1.64 9.11
N LYS A 52 0.52 2.07 9.88
CA LYS A 52 -0.90 1.98 9.46
C LYS A 52 -1.17 2.73 8.15
N ILE A 53 -0.53 3.88 7.94
CA ILE A 53 -0.67 4.66 6.70
C ILE A 53 0.01 3.92 5.55
N LEU A 54 1.26 3.52 5.73
CA LEU A 54 2.06 2.85 4.69
C LEU A 54 1.48 1.48 4.32
N LYS A 55 0.92 0.75 5.29
CA LYS A 55 0.18 -0.49 5.05
C LYS A 55 -0.97 -0.28 4.07
N ASN A 56 -1.73 0.81 4.19
CA ASN A 56 -2.83 1.08 3.26
C ASN A 56 -2.29 1.19 1.84
N PHE A 57 -1.13 1.80 1.66
CA PHE A 57 -0.46 1.95 0.37
C PHE A 57 0.26 0.68 -0.09
N GLU A 58 0.13 -0.42 0.66
CA GLU A 58 0.86 -1.68 0.48
C GLU A 58 2.39 -1.53 0.54
N ILE A 59 2.89 -0.60 1.36
CA ILE A 59 4.32 -0.35 1.53
C ILE A 59 4.78 -0.93 2.87
N VAL A 60 5.80 -1.79 2.80
CA VAL A 60 6.58 -2.21 3.97
C VAL A 60 7.82 -1.32 4.01
N PRO A 61 7.88 -0.30 4.89
CA PRO A 61 9.04 0.58 4.93
C PRO A 61 10.27 -0.15 5.45
N GLY A 62 11.44 0.31 5.03
CA GLY A 62 12.66 0.07 5.77
C GLY A 62 12.83 1.12 6.87
N TYR A 63 13.81 0.94 7.74
CA TYR A 63 14.16 1.93 8.75
C TYR A 63 15.55 2.51 8.49
N ALA A 64 15.64 3.83 8.64
CA ALA A 64 16.86 4.61 8.52
C ALA A 64 17.17 5.27 9.87
N LEU A 65 18.43 5.60 10.10
CA LEU A 65 18.93 6.15 11.36
C LEU A 65 19.83 7.34 11.08
N GLN A 66 19.72 8.35 11.91
CA GLN A 66 20.73 9.40 12.01
C GLN A 66 21.36 9.35 13.39
N LYS A 67 22.68 9.24 13.46
CA LYS A 67 23.45 9.37 14.70
C LYS A 67 24.45 10.48 14.50
N ASP A 68 24.23 11.59 15.20
CA ASP A 68 25.02 12.80 15.06
C ASP A 68 25.02 13.29 13.60
N ASP A 69 26.18 13.37 12.95
CA ASP A 69 26.30 13.80 11.55
C ASP A 69 26.17 12.64 10.54
N ASP A 70 26.21 11.38 11.01
CA ASP A 70 26.12 10.21 10.14
C ASP A 70 24.66 9.83 9.89
N PHE A 71 24.31 9.65 8.62
CA PHE A 71 23.00 9.16 8.19
C PHE A 71 23.10 7.80 7.48
N TYR A 72 22.49 6.79 8.09
CA TYR A 72 22.40 5.42 7.63
C TYR A 72 21.02 5.17 7.03
N ASP A 73 20.95 4.97 5.72
CA ASP A 73 19.68 4.87 5.01
C ASP A 73 19.05 3.47 5.11
N PHE A 74 17.79 3.32 4.70
CA PHE A 74 17.01 2.11 4.89
C PHE A 74 17.49 0.92 4.04
N ASP A 75 18.11 1.19 2.89
CA ASP A 75 18.64 0.23 1.92
C ASP A 75 20.13 -0.11 2.16
N GLU A 76 20.79 0.57 3.09
CA GLU A 76 22.19 0.34 3.44
C GLU A 76 22.38 -0.82 4.45
N GLU A 77 23.65 -1.15 4.73
CA GLU A 77 24.05 -2.23 5.62
C GLU A 77 23.32 -2.22 6.97
N THR A 78 22.58 -3.30 7.22
CA THR A 78 21.69 -3.45 8.38
C THR A 78 22.45 -3.65 9.70
N THR A 79 23.63 -4.27 9.67
CA THR A 79 24.40 -4.62 10.86
C THR A 79 24.73 -3.39 11.71
N LYS A 80 25.33 -2.37 11.11
CA LYS A 80 25.71 -1.14 11.81
C LYS A 80 24.50 -0.36 12.33
N LYS A 81 23.39 -0.35 11.56
CA LYS A 81 22.11 0.24 12.01
C LYS A 81 21.57 -0.47 13.25
N ASN A 82 21.59 -1.80 13.25
CA ASN A 82 21.12 -2.62 14.37
C ASN A 82 21.96 -2.38 15.63
N GLU A 83 23.28 -2.38 15.51
CA GLU A 83 24.19 -2.11 16.64
C GLU A 83 23.89 -0.75 17.27
N ILE A 84 23.74 0.30 16.45
CA ILE A 84 23.38 1.64 16.93
C ILE A 84 22.03 1.62 17.68
N ILE A 85 21.02 0.91 17.18
CA ILE A 85 19.73 0.79 17.88
C ILE A 85 19.88 0.03 19.21
N ILE A 86 20.64 -1.07 19.22
CA ILE A 86 20.85 -1.88 20.43
C ILE A 86 21.53 -1.03 21.51
N ASP A 87 22.57 -0.29 21.14
CA ASP A 87 23.34 0.54 22.08
C ASP A 87 22.51 1.71 22.64
N GLU A 88 21.70 2.36 21.82
CA GLU A 88 21.00 3.60 22.18
C GLU A 88 19.57 3.35 22.72
N LEU A 89 18.87 2.34 22.21
CA LEU A 89 17.44 2.08 22.47
C LEU A 89 17.18 0.68 23.07
N GLY A 90 18.19 -0.18 23.09
CA GLY A 90 18.11 -1.53 23.63
C GLY A 90 17.64 -2.58 22.62
N GLU A 91 18.13 -3.80 22.81
CA GLU A 91 17.81 -4.97 21.98
C GLU A 91 16.30 -5.24 21.88
N GLY A 92 15.56 -5.07 22.99
CA GLY A 92 14.10 -5.24 23.01
C GLY A 92 13.36 -4.23 22.12
N PHE A 93 13.93 -3.05 21.86
CA PHE A 93 13.36 -2.11 20.89
C PHE A 93 13.61 -2.56 19.45
N LEU A 94 14.81 -3.03 19.14
CA LEU A 94 15.12 -3.57 17.82
C LEU A 94 14.20 -4.76 17.47
N PHE A 95 14.04 -5.71 18.40
CA PHE A 95 13.12 -6.83 18.20
C PHE A 95 11.69 -6.37 17.97
N PHE A 96 11.22 -5.37 18.72
CA PHE A 96 9.90 -4.78 18.48
C PHE A 96 9.78 -4.21 17.06
N LEU A 97 10.76 -3.43 16.61
CA LEU A 97 10.76 -2.80 15.29
C LEU A 97 10.74 -3.85 14.17
N LEU A 98 11.64 -4.83 14.21
CA LEU A 98 11.70 -5.89 13.19
C LEU A 98 10.42 -6.74 13.19
N SER A 99 9.92 -7.09 14.39
CA SER A 99 8.70 -7.89 14.51
C SER A 99 7.48 -7.17 13.96
N ILE A 100 7.37 -5.86 14.15
CA ILE A 100 6.21 -5.13 13.62
C ILE A 100 6.29 -4.96 12.11
N LEU A 101 7.49 -4.72 11.54
CA LEU A 101 7.67 -4.65 10.09
C LEU A 101 7.30 -5.97 9.39
N GLU A 102 7.69 -7.11 9.97
CA GLU A 102 7.30 -8.42 9.40
C GLU A 102 5.78 -8.65 9.49
N LYS A 103 5.15 -8.25 10.60
CA LYS A 103 3.68 -8.33 10.73
C LYS A 103 2.94 -7.49 9.70
N GLU A 104 3.43 -6.29 9.37
CA GLU A 104 2.82 -5.45 8.34
C GLU A 104 2.94 -6.11 6.95
N LYS A 105 4.08 -6.72 6.64
CA LYS A 105 4.29 -7.48 5.42
C LYS A 105 3.32 -8.65 5.30
N GLU A 106 3.18 -9.45 6.35
CA GLU A 106 2.20 -10.55 6.42
C GLU A 106 0.77 -10.04 6.24
N ALA A 107 0.43 -8.91 6.86
CA ALA A 107 -0.89 -8.33 6.78
C ALA A 107 -1.22 -7.83 5.37
N ILE A 108 -0.29 -7.20 4.66
CA ILE A 108 -0.45 -6.80 3.25
C ILE A 108 -0.64 -8.04 2.37
N GLN A 109 0.14 -9.09 2.59
CA GLN A 109 -0.01 -10.34 1.83
C GLN A 109 -1.41 -10.95 2.04
N LYS A 110 -1.88 -11.03 3.29
CA LYS A 110 -3.22 -11.53 3.61
C LYS A 110 -4.33 -10.68 2.99
N ASP A 111 -4.16 -9.36 2.97
CA ASP A 111 -5.10 -8.46 2.32
C ASP A 111 -5.16 -8.76 0.80
N ARG A 112 -4.03 -8.98 0.13
CA ARG A 112 -3.96 -9.40 -1.28
C ARG A 112 -4.62 -10.76 -1.54
N GLU A 113 -4.40 -11.74 -0.67
CA GLU A 113 -5.06 -13.06 -0.76
C GLU A 113 -6.58 -12.94 -0.62
N THR A 114 -7.05 -12.05 0.27
CA THR A 114 -8.48 -11.77 0.44
C THR A 114 -9.09 -11.17 -0.83
N LEU A 115 -8.39 -10.23 -1.49
CA LEU A 115 -8.85 -9.68 -2.78
C LEU A 115 -8.96 -10.77 -3.84
N LYS A 116 -7.95 -11.65 -3.93
CA LYS A 116 -7.97 -12.77 -4.86
C LYS A 116 -9.19 -13.68 -4.63
N GLY A 117 -9.47 -14.03 -3.37
CA GLY A 117 -10.65 -14.83 -3.02
C GLY A 117 -11.98 -14.13 -3.37
N ILE A 118 -12.06 -12.80 -3.24
CA ILE A 118 -13.22 -12.02 -3.69
C ILE A 118 -13.41 -12.13 -5.20
N ILE A 119 -12.33 -11.97 -5.98
CA ILE A 119 -12.38 -12.04 -7.45
C ILE A 119 -12.77 -13.43 -7.94
N GLU A 120 -12.19 -14.48 -7.33
CA GLU A 120 -12.52 -15.87 -7.65
C GLU A 120 -14.00 -16.16 -7.36
N SER A 121 -14.51 -15.72 -6.21
CA SER A 121 -15.91 -15.86 -5.83
C SER A 121 -16.87 -15.11 -6.76
N LEU A 122 -16.52 -13.87 -7.15
CA LEU A 122 -17.31 -13.11 -8.13
C LEU A 122 -17.33 -13.80 -9.50
N SER A 123 -16.15 -14.27 -9.95
CA SER A 123 -16.02 -14.95 -11.25
C SER A 123 -16.87 -16.22 -11.30
N TYR A 124 -16.88 -16.99 -10.21
CA TYR A 124 -17.69 -18.21 -10.08
C TYR A 124 -19.20 -17.91 -10.09
N ASP A 125 -19.66 -17.01 -9.23
CA ASP A 125 -21.10 -16.74 -9.05
C ASP A 125 -21.74 -16.14 -10.31
N TYR A 126 -21.00 -15.28 -11.01
CA TYR A 126 -21.47 -14.60 -12.21
C TYR A 126 -21.10 -15.34 -13.50
N MET A 127 -20.37 -16.46 -13.41
CA MET A 127 -19.91 -17.25 -14.56
C MET A 127 -19.15 -16.42 -15.61
N VAL A 128 -18.30 -15.50 -15.15
CA VAL A 128 -17.47 -14.61 -15.98
C VAL A 128 -16.02 -14.67 -15.53
N GLN A 129 -15.09 -14.27 -16.38
CA GLN A 129 -13.71 -14.05 -15.98
C GLN A 129 -13.53 -12.60 -15.54
N ILE A 130 -12.98 -12.38 -14.34
CA ILE A 130 -12.72 -11.04 -13.82
C ILE A 130 -11.22 -10.86 -13.59
N ASN A 131 -10.65 -9.81 -14.18
CA ASN A 131 -9.25 -9.44 -14.03
C ASN A 131 -9.12 -8.05 -13.43
N ILE A 132 -8.34 -7.93 -12.35
CA ILE A 132 -7.98 -6.64 -11.78
C ILE A 132 -6.83 -6.04 -12.61
N TRP A 133 -6.98 -4.78 -12.97
CA TRP A 133 -5.87 -3.93 -13.41
C TRP A 133 -5.77 -2.73 -12.49
N ASN A 134 -4.58 -2.47 -11.96
CA ASN A 134 -4.32 -1.28 -11.14
C ASN A 134 -2.95 -0.67 -11.48
N ARG A 135 -2.94 0.58 -11.96
CA ARG A 135 -1.73 1.36 -12.23
C ARG A 135 -2.05 2.85 -12.18
N TYR A 136 -1.05 3.66 -11.85
CA TYR A 136 -1.11 5.13 -11.97
C TYR A 136 -2.34 5.77 -11.30
N GLY A 137 -2.76 5.28 -10.13
CA GLY A 137 -3.92 5.83 -9.41
C GLY A 137 -5.28 5.31 -9.88
N TYR A 138 -5.31 4.37 -10.83
CA TYR A 138 -6.53 3.73 -11.33
C TYR A 138 -6.61 2.28 -10.86
N ALA A 139 -7.84 1.80 -10.67
CA ALA A 139 -8.15 0.39 -10.44
C ALA A 139 -9.43 0.01 -11.18
N ARG A 140 -9.35 -1.02 -12.02
CA ARG A 140 -10.46 -1.51 -12.85
C ARG A 140 -10.63 -3.02 -12.74
N LEU A 141 -11.87 -3.47 -12.80
CA LEU A 141 -12.22 -4.87 -13.02
C LEU A 141 -12.62 -5.05 -14.47
N TYR A 142 -11.77 -5.68 -15.26
CA TYR A 142 -12.09 -6.09 -16.62
C TYR A 142 -12.86 -7.40 -16.57
N ILE A 143 -13.98 -7.48 -17.29
CA ILE A 143 -14.87 -8.63 -17.26
C ILE A 143 -14.96 -9.20 -18.66
N LYS A 144 -14.77 -10.52 -18.75
CA LYS A 144 -14.94 -11.29 -19.97
C LYS A 144 -15.99 -12.37 -19.78
N GLN A 145 -16.76 -12.61 -20.83
CA GLN A 145 -17.58 -13.80 -20.95
C GLN A 145 -17.01 -14.63 -22.10
N ASP A 146 -16.69 -15.89 -21.83
CA ASP A 146 -15.86 -16.71 -22.73
C ASP A 146 -14.55 -15.97 -23.08
N ASP A 147 -14.32 -15.68 -24.36
CA ASP A 147 -13.14 -14.95 -24.85
C ASP A 147 -13.43 -13.47 -25.20
N GLU A 148 -14.64 -12.98 -24.95
CA GLU A 148 -15.07 -11.63 -25.33
C GLU A 148 -15.01 -10.66 -24.14
N ASP A 149 -14.39 -9.50 -24.37
CA ASP A 149 -14.40 -8.38 -23.43
C ASP A 149 -15.79 -7.72 -23.41
N ILE A 150 -16.56 -7.94 -22.35
CA ILE A 150 -17.92 -7.40 -22.22
C ILE A 150 -17.98 -6.04 -21.50
N GLY A 151 -16.87 -5.62 -20.89
CA GLY A 151 -16.75 -4.31 -20.25
C GLY A 151 -15.79 -4.25 -19.06
N PHE A 152 -15.86 -3.16 -18.30
CA PHE A 152 -15.13 -3.01 -17.05
C PHE A 152 -15.86 -2.13 -16.02
N LEU A 153 -15.52 -2.34 -14.75
CA LEU A 153 -15.89 -1.49 -13.61
C LEU A 153 -14.69 -0.65 -13.17
N ASP A 154 -14.87 0.65 -12.97
CA ASP A 154 -13.89 1.53 -12.33
C ASP A 154 -14.12 1.53 -10.82
N LEU A 155 -13.16 0.98 -10.07
CA LEU A 155 -13.23 0.80 -8.63
C LEU A 155 -12.96 2.09 -7.85
N ILE A 156 -12.38 3.12 -8.48
CA ILE A 156 -12.08 4.41 -7.85
C ILE A 156 -13.25 5.37 -8.07
N HIS A 157 -13.66 5.54 -9.32
CA HIS A 157 -14.63 6.55 -9.73
C HIS A 157 -16.07 6.01 -9.76
N LYS A 158 -16.28 4.72 -9.51
CA LYS A 158 -17.60 4.07 -9.37
C LYS A 158 -18.48 4.22 -10.61
N TRP A 159 -17.90 4.05 -11.79
CA TRP A 159 -18.63 3.96 -13.06
C TRP A 159 -18.24 2.67 -13.79
N TYR A 160 -18.94 2.34 -14.87
CA TYR A 160 -18.65 1.18 -15.68
C TYR A 160 -18.79 1.48 -17.17
N LYS A 161 -18.07 0.72 -17.98
CA LYS A 161 -18.31 0.58 -19.41
C LYS A 161 -18.79 -0.84 -19.66
N SER A 162 -19.85 -1.01 -20.45
CA SER A 162 -20.33 -2.32 -20.87
C SER A 162 -20.77 -2.27 -22.32
N GLU A 163 -20.83 -3.43 -22.98
CA GLU A 163 -21.65 -3.58 -24.17
C GLU A 163 -23.15 -3.45 -23.80
N PRO A 164 -24.02 -2.99 -24.72
CA PRO A 164 -25.42 -2.65 -24.41
C PRO A 164 -26.23 -3.78 -23.76
N GLU A 165 -26.06 -5.01 -24.23
CA GLU A 165 -26.76 -6.20 -23.73
C GLU A 165 -26.38 -6.57 -22.28
N TYR A 166 -25.22 -6.12 -21.80
CA TYR A 166 -24.74 -6.39 -20.43
C TYR A 166 -24.97 -5.22 -19.47
N GLU A 167 -25.62 -4.13 -19.89
CA GLU A 167 -25.77 -2.94 -19.05
C GLU A 167 -26.42 -3.24 -17.69
N GLN A 168 -27.47 -4.07 -17.67
CA GLN A 168 -28.16 -4.44 -16.42
C GLN A 168 -27.26 -5.30 -15.50
N PHE A 169 -26.47 -6.21 -16.08
CA PHE A 169 -25.49 -7.01 -15.35
C PHE A 169 -24.48 -6.12 -14.62
N PHE A 170 -23.90 -5.13 -15.30
CA PHE A 170 -22.96 -4.19 -14.67
C PHE A 170 -23.63 -3.30 -13.60
N LYS A 171 -24.88 -2.86 -13.81
CA LYS A 171 -25.66 -2.10 -12.80
C LYS A 171 -25.86 -2.89 -11.51
N ASP A 172 -26.10 -4.20 -11.62
CA ASP A 172 -26.30 -5.05 -10.45
C ASP A 172 -24.97 -5.43 -9.80
N LEU A 173 -23.94 -5.66 -10.60
CA LEU A 173 -22.58 -5.90 -10.10
C LEU A 173 -22.05 -4.70 -9.30
N MET A 174 -22.33 -3.46 -9.72
CA MET A 174 -22.00 -2.23 -8.97
C MET A 174 -22.62 -2.17 -7.55
N LYS A 175 -23.70 -2.91 -7.31
CA LYS A 175 -24.37 -2.98 -6.00
C LYS A 175 -23.87 -4.16 -5.15
N ASP A 176 -23.10 -5.09 -5.72
CA ASP A 176 -22.58 -6.24 -5.00
C ASP A 176 -21.62 -5.77 -3.89
N LYS A 177 -21.86 -6.24 -2.66
CA LYS A 177 -21.08 -5.88 -1.48
C LYS A 177 -19.58 -6.17 -1.66
N ARG A 178 -19.23 -7.22 -2.40
CA ARG A 178 -17.84 -7.58 -2.70
C ARG A 178 -17.17 -6.56 -3.60
N ILE A 179 -17.88 -6.05 -4.61
CA ILE A 179 -17.41 -4.97 -5.49
C ILE A 179 -17.24 -3.68 -4.67
N LEU A 180 -18.18 -3.39 -3.76
CA LEU A 180 -18.04 -2.26 -2.84
C LEU A 180 -16.82 -2.41 -1.92
N ASN A 181 -16.54 -3.62 -1.43
CA ASN A 181 -15.34 -3.90 -0.63
C ASN A 181 -14.05 -3.71 -1.45
N LEU A 182 -14.00 -4.18 -2.69
CA LEU A 182 -12.88 -3.95 -3.60
C LEU A 182 -12.68 -2.44 -3.86
N SER A 183 -13.75 -1.72 -4.14
CA SER A 183 -13.70 -0.25 -4.33
C SER A 183 -13.13 0.45 -3.09
N GLN A 184 -13.62 0.12 -1.89
CA GLN A 184 -13.09 0.66 -0.64
C GLN A 184 -11.60 0.35 -0.44
N TYR A 185 -11.17 -0.88 -0.77
CA TYR A 185 -9.77 -1.25 -0.72
C TYR A 185 -8.91 -0.35 -1.61
N PHE A 186 -9.24 -0.22 -2.89
CA PHE A 186 -8.45 0.57 -3.83
C PHE A 186 -8.51 2.07 -3.56
N LEU A 187 -9.66 2.60 -3.12
CA LEU A 187 -9.74 3.99 -2.67
C LEU A 187 -8.79 4.27 -1.51
N LYS A 188 -8.69 3.34 -0.55
CA LYS A 188 -7.78 3.48 0.59
C LYS A 188 -6.33 3.35 0.16
N LYS A 189 -6.05 2.38 -0.73
CA LYS A 189 -4.73 2.15 -1.28
C LYS A 189 -4.20 3.36 -2.02
N GLU A 190 -5.01 3.97 -2.88
CA GLU A 190 -4.60 5.12 -3.68
C GLU A 190 -4.72 6.45 -2.91
N GLY A 191 -5.02 6.42 -1.61
CA GLY A 191 -5.02 7.62 -0.75
C GLY A 191 -6.25 8.53 -0.90
N TYR A 192 -7.32 8.07 -1.56
CA TYR A 192 -8.57 8.85 -1.70
C TYR A 192 -9.41 8.90 -0.42
N ILE A 193 -9.25 7.92 0.49
CA ILE A 193 -9.97 7.85 1.77
C ILE A 193 -8.99 7.60 2.93
N LYS A 194 -9.25 8.25 4.07
CA LYS A 194 -8.39 8.25 5.27
C LYS A 194 -8.78 7.18 6.29
#